data_AF-A0A1I8NBU6-F1
#
_entry.id   AF-A0A1I8NBU6-F1
#
_cell.length_a   1.000
_cell.length_b   1.000
_cell.length_c   1.000
_cell.angle_alpha   90.00
_cell.angle_beta   90.00
_cell.angle_gamma   90.00
#
_symmetry.space_group_name_H-M   'P 1'
#
loop_
_entity.id
_entity.type
_entity.pdbx_description
1 polymer ?
#
loop_
_entity_poly.entity_id
_entity_poly.type
_entity_poly.pdbx_seq_one_letter_code
_entity_poly.pdbx_strand_id
1 'polypeptide(L)'
;MKFFIVLVAALALAAPAMGKTFTRCSLAREMYALGVPKSELPQWTCIAEHESSYRTNVVGPTNSNGSNDYGIFQEDITMIILISFMKNM
;
A
#
# COMPACT_ATOMS: atom_id res chain seq x y z
N MET A 1 -10.89 -8.26 -35.65
CA MET A 1 -11.35 -6.88 -35.36
C MET A 1 -11.88 -6.71 -33.94
N LYS A 2 -12.85 -7.52 -33.48
CA LYS A 2 -13.34 -7.47 -32.08
C LYS A 2 -12.26 -7.68 -31.01
N PHE A 3 -11.34 -8.64 -31.20
CA PHE A 3 -10.23 -8.88 -30.28
C PHE A 3 -9.29 -7.68 -30.11
N PHE A 4 -8.99 -6.96 -31.18
CA PHE A 4 -8.15 -5.76 -31.12
C PHE A 4 -8.83 -4.64 -30.32
N ILE A 5 -10.15 -4.48 -30.47
CA ILE A 5 -10.93 -3.49 -29.69
C ILE A 5 -10.90 -3.86 -28.20
N VAL A 6 -11.06 -5.13 -27.85
CA VAL A 6 -10.99 -5.60 -26.45
C VAL A 6 -9.60 -5.40 -25.87
N LEU A 7 -8.53 -5.71 -26.63
CA LEU A 7 -7.15 -5.54 -26.18
C LEU A 7 -6.81 -4.06 -25.93
N VAL A 8 -7.22 -3.18 -26.86
CA VAL A 8 -6.99 -1.73 -26.73
C VAL A 8 -7.80 -1.16 -25.55
N ALA A 9 -9.04 -1.61 -25.34
CA ALA A 9 -9.84 -1.23 -24.19
C ALA A 9 -9.22 -1.69 -22.86
N ALA A 10 -8.69 -2.92 -22.80
CA ALA A 10 -8.02 -3.45 -21.61
C ALA A 10 -6.73 -2.70 -21.28
N LEU A 11 -5.91 -2.36 -22.28
CA LEU A 11 -4.72 -1.53 -22.07
C LEU A 11 -5.08 -0.11 -21.63
N ALA A 12 -6.15 0.47 -22.16
CA ALA A 12 -6.60 1.81 -21.77
C ALA A 12 -7.11 1.86 -20.31
N LEU A 13 -7.61 0.73 -19.79
CA LEU A 13 -8.03 0.59 -18.39
C LEU A 13 -6.87 0.31 -17.42
N ALA A 14 -5.68 -0.03 -17.92
CA ALA A 14 -4.51 -0.26 -17.10
C ALA A 14 -3.94 1.09 -16.61
N ALA A 15 -4.49 1.61 -15.53
CA ALA A 15 -3.93 2.78 -14.86
C ALA A 15 -2.57 2.44 -14.23
N PRO A 16 -1.50 3.20 -14.51
CA PRO A 16 -0.22 2.99 -13.86
C PRO A 16 -0.35 3.32 -12.36
N ALA A 17 -0.19 2.32 -11.50
CA ALA A 17 -0.05 2.52 -10.07
C ALA A 17 1.34 3.09 -9.78
N MET A 18 1.48 4.42 -9.89
CA MET A 18 2.74 5.07 -9.57
C MET A 18 2.96 5.12 -8.05
N GLY A 19 4.15 4.71 -7.61
CA GLY A 19 4.57 4.89 -6.22
C GLY A 19 4.58 6.37 -5.83
N LYS A 20 4.08 6.68 -4.64
CA LYS A 20 4.09 8.02 -4.03
C LYS A 20 5.07 8.03 -2.87
N THR A 21 5.84 9.10 -2.73
CA THR A 21 6.63 9.35 -1.52
C THR A 21 5.93 10.44 -0.72
N PHE A 22 5.56 10.14 0.51
CA PHE A 22 4.96 11.11 1.42
C PHE A 22 6.03 11.89 2.18
N THR A 23 5.62 13.00 2.78
CA THR A 23 6.31 13.60 3.91
C THR A 23 5.54 13.25 5.16
N ARG A 24 6.18 13.38 6.33
CA ARG A 24 5.52 13.15 7.63
C ARG A 24 4.14 13.82 7.73
N CYS A 25 4.06 15.10 7.37
CA CYS A 25 2.82 15.87 7.47
C CYS A 25 1.80 15.57 6.36
N SER A 26 2.23 15.18 5.15
CA SER A 26 1.26 14.80 4.11
C SER A 26 0.66 13.42 4.39
N LEU A 27 1.45 12.47 4.90
CA LEU A 27 0.94 11.19 5.38
C LEU A 27 -0.04 11.38 6.52
N ALA A 28 0.32 12.17 7.55
CA ALA A 28 -0.58 12.44 8.68
C ALA A 28 -1.94 13.03 8.23
N ARG A 29 -1.93 13.90 7.22
CA ARG A 29 -3.15 14.50 6.66
C ARG A 29 -4.04 13.47 5.98
N GLU A 30 -3.48 12.59 5.14
CA GLU A 30 -4.25 11.51 4.50
C GLU A 30 -4.82 10.54 5.55
N MET A 31 -3.99 10.11 6.52
CA MET A 31 -4.44 9.19 7.57
C MET A 31 -5.56 9.79 8.41
N TYR A 32 -5.47 11.07 8.76
CA TYR A 32 -6.55 11.77 9.45
C TYR A 32 -7.82 11.85 8.60
N ALA A 33 -7.70 12.11 7.29
CA ALA A 33 -8.84 12.11 6.37
C ALA A 33 -9.50 10.73 6.24
N LEU A 34 -8.72 9.66 6.43
CA LEU A 34 -9.20 8.27 6.48
C LEU A 34 -9.74 7.85 7.86
N GLY A 35 -9.76 8.76 8.84
CA GLY A 35 -10.37 8.52 10.16
C GLY A 35 -9.40 8.05 11.26
N VAL A 36 -8.09 8.06 11.02
CA VAL A 36 -7.11 7.75 12.08
C VAL A 36 -7.14 8.86 13.14
N PRO A 37 -7.32 8.53 14.44
CA PRO A 37 -7.34 9.52 15.51
C PRO A 37 -6.08 10.39 15.51
N LYS A 38 -6.26 11.70 15.73
CA LYS A 38 -5.14 12.66 15.72
C LYS A 38 -4.02 12.30 16.72
N SER A 39 -4.38 11.64 17.82
CA SER A 39 -3.45 11.13 18.83
C SER A 39 -2.51 10.02 18.33
N GLU A 40 -2.92 9.25 17.32
CA GLU A 40 -2.15 8.12 16.80
C GLU A 40 -1.26 8.49 15.61
N LEU A 41 -1.54 9.62 14.94
CA LEU A 41 -0.76 10.08 13.78
C LEU A 41 0.76 10.16 14.02
N PRO A 42 1.27 10.59 15.19
CA PRO A 42 2.70 10.59 15.45
C PRO A 42 3.31 9.19 15.39
N GLN A 43 2.59 8.18 15.90
CA GLN A 43 3.05 6.79 15.92
C GLN A 43 3.06 6.21 14.51
N TRP A 44 1.95 6.36 13.77
CA TRP A 44 1.85 5.87 12.40
C TRP A 44 2.87 6.50 11.45
N THR A 45 3.13 7.80 11.61
CA THR A 45 4.14 8.49 10.79
C THR A 45 5.57 8.10 11.18
N CYS A 46 5.82 7.70 12.43
CA CYS A 46 7.12 7.14 12.85
C CYS A 46 7.35 5.75 12.23
N ILE A 47 6.31 4.90 12.22
CA ILE A 47 6.34 3.58 11.58
C ILE A 47 6.66 3.73 10.09
N ALA A 48 5.90 4.56 9.36
CA ALA A 48 6.13 4.77 7.94
C ALA A 48 7.54 5.32 7.60
N GLU A 49 8.15 6.09 8.51
CA GLU A 49 9.51 6.59 8.34
C GLU A 49 10.54 5.45 8.38
N HIS A 50 10.43 4.57 9.37
CA HIS A 50 11.39 3.50 9.60
C HIS A 50 11.19 2.32 8.64
N GLU A 51 9.94 2.01 8.29
CA GLU A 51 9.62 0.87 7.45
C GLU A 51 9.92 1.12 5.97
N SER A 52 9.63 2.34 5.48
CA SER A 52 9.70 2.61 4.04
C SER A 52 10.32 3.95 3.68
N SER A 53 10.67 4.78 4.66
CA SER A 53 10.99 6.20 4.45
C SER A 53 9.87 6.91 3.67
N TYR A 54 8.62 6.66 4.06
CA TYR A 54 7.40 7.24 3.49
C TYR A 54 7.07 6.87 2.03
N ARG A 55 7.71 5.83 1.47
CA ARG A 55 7.51 5.41 0.08
C ARG A 55 6.44 4.32 -0.02
N THR A 56 5.44 4.51 -0.88
CA THR A 56 4.35 3.52 -1.04
C THR A 56 4.70 2.34 -1.94
N ASN A 57 5.85 2.34 -2.60
CA ASN A 57 6.28 1.31 -3.56
C ASN A 57 7.50 0.50 -3.07
N VAL A 58 7.75 0.47 -1.76
CA VAL A 58 8.82 -0.35 -1.20
C VAL A 58 8.39 -1.80 -1.17
N VAL A 59 9.27 -2.68 -1.68
CA VAL A 59 9.20 -4.12 -1.46
C VAL A 59 10.32 -4.45 -0.49
N GLY A 60 9.94 -4.99 0.65
CA GLY A 60 10.87 -5.43 1.70
C GLY A 60 11.72 -6.61 1.25
N PRO A 61 12.80 -6.92 2.00
CA PRO A 61 13.58 -8.12 1.76
C PRO A 61 12.70 -9.38 1.90
N THR A 62 13.16 -10.48 1.31
CA THR A 62 12.45 -11.75 1.47
C THR A 62 12.61 -12.27 2.89
N ASN A 63 11.47 -12.57 3.53
CA ASN A 63 11.35 -13.13 4.86
C ASN A 63 11.80 -14.59 4.90
N SER A 64 12.00 -15.14 6.10
CA SER A 64 12.48 -16.52 6.30
C SER A 64 11.54 -17.59 5.74
N ASN A 65 10.25 -17.28 5.66
CA ASN A 65 9.20 -18.13 5.07
C ASN A 65 9.04 -17.92 3.56
N GLY A 66 9.84 -17.03 2.94
CA GLY A 66 9.78 -16.71 1.52
C GLY A 66 8.75 -15.64 1.13
N SER A 67 8.02 -15.04 2.09
CA SER A 67 7.16 -13.88 1.81
C SER A 67 7.98 -12.59 1.67
N ASN A 68 7.35 -11.53 1.19
CA ASN A 68 7.91 -10.18 1.21
C ASN A 68 6.87 -9.24 1.80
N ASP A 69 7.35 -8.19 2.45
CA ASP A 69 6.53 -7.11 2.98
C ASP A 69 6.39 -5.99 1.95
N TYR A 70 5.23 -5.33 1.91
CA TYR A 70 4.92 -4.36 0.85
C TYR A 70 4.45 -3.01 1.38
N GLY A 71 4.79 -1.97 0.61
CA GLY A 71 4.21 -0.65 0.73
C GLY A 71 4.76 0.16 1.89
N ILE A 72 4.00 1.20 2.26
CA ILE A 72 4.46 2.24 3.19
C ILE A 72 4.62 1.76 4.64
N PHE A 73 3.90 0.70 5.01
CA PHE A 73 3.90 0.11 6.35
C PHE A 73 4.54 -1.28 6.40
N GLN A 74 5.11 -1.78 5.29
CA GLN A 74 5.76 -3.09 5.21
C GLN A 74 4.88 -4.22 5.79
N GLU A 75 3.69 -4.39 5.21
CA GLU A 75 2.77 -5.45 5.63
C GLU A 75 3.03 -6.74 4.83
N ASP A 76 3.09 -7.88 5.51
CA ASP A 76 3.23 -9.21 4.88
C ASP A 76 1.98 -9.52 4.05
N ILE A 77 2.17 -9.80 2.76
CA ILE A 77 1.11 -10.17 1.82
C ILE A 77 0.27 -11.36 2.30
N THR A 78 0.89 -12.29 3.02
CA THR A 78 0.24 -13.47 3.60
C THR A 78 -0.77 -13.04 4.67
N MET A 79 -0.40 -12.05 5.49
CA MET A 79 -1.26 -11.52 6.55
C MET A 79 -2.41 -10.67 5.99
N ILE A 80 -2.17 -9.91 4.91
CA ILE A 80 -3.23 -9.15 4.21
C ILE A 80 -4.32 -10.08 3.67
N ILE A 81 -3.94 -11.17 2.98
CA ILE A 81 -4.90 -12.14 2.43
C ILE A 81 -5.74 -12.76 3.55
N LEU A 82 -5.12 -13.10 4.68
CA LEU A 82 -5.80 -13.65 5.85
C LEU A 82 -6.77 -12.64 6.48
N ILE A 83 -6.38 -11.38 6.67
CA ILE A 83 -7.26 -10.33 7.22
C ILE A 83 -8.45 -10.08 6.28
N SER A 84 -8.22 -10.09 4.96
CA SER A 84 -9.28 -9.93 3.97
C SER A 84 -10.26 -11.11 3.99
N PHE A 85 -9.76 -12.34 4.20
CA PHE A 85 -10.59 -13.53 4.38
C PHE A 85 -11.40 -13.44 5.69
N MET A 86 -10.78 -13.04 6.80
CA MET A 86 -11.45 -12.92 8.10
C MET A 86 -12.49 -11.79 8.18
N LYS A 87 -12.32 -10.69 7.46
CA LYS A 87 -13.34 -9.62 7.39
C LYS A 87 -14.58 -9.99 6.57
N ASN A 88 -14.50 -11.06 5.77
CA ASN A 88 -15.61 -11.56 4.93
C ASN A 88 -16.32 -12.80 5.53
N MET A 89 -15.98 -13.17 6.77
CA MET A 89 -16.71 -14.14 7.59
C MET A 89 -17.53 -13.41 8.66
#